data_AF-S8AWF7-F1
#
_entry.id   AF-S8AWF7-F1
#
_cell.length_a   1.000
_cell.length_b   1.000
_cell.length_c   1.000
_cell.angle_alpha   90.00
_cell.angle_beta   90.00
_cell.angle_gamma   90.00
#
_symmetry.space_group_name_H-M   'P 1'
#
loop_
_entity.id
_entity.type
_entity.pdbx_description
1 polymer ?
#
loop_
_entity_poly.entity_id
_entity_poly.type
_entity_poly.pdbx_seq_one_letter_code
_entity_poly.pdbx_strand_id
1 'polypeptide(L)'
;MDFPTTLAFNLPSVHDHCQLECRLRLPSSLRSKDLGQHSTLGIRGAIIAHPYAPLGGSYDDAVVDFLSSELLQAGYVVTTFNFRGAGGSGGRTSWTGKPELGDYVAVYGFMLRYLHHLHTALSVEPTTRLGGAIHLIIGGYSFGSLIASHVPTLDVMLDLFSGARRSETPWTAINEIGDAARTIADECLRHLRSAQELPTDHRDVFDQPLPHAATQISYLLVSPLLPPVSQLLTAFSALSVTLGGRTSTEGRPAGRPIDQLSGFRTLALFGDQDAFTSARKLRRWAEDMNCIPQSQFRGCEIQGAGHFWRESGVETRARLALREWLQS
;
A
#
# COMPACT_ATOMS: atom_id res chain seq x y z
N MET A 1 19.82 22.78 -1.52
CA MET A 1 19.59 21.78 -2.57
C MET A 1 18.17 21.29 -2.39
N ASP A 2 17.38 21.28 -3.46
CA ASP A 2 15.98 20.83 -3.39
C ASP A 2 15.95 19.33 -3.08
N PHE A 3 15.10 18.92 -2.13
CA PHE A 3 14.93 17.51 -1.81
C PHE A 3 14.29 16.79 -3.01
N PRO A 4 14.81 15.62 -3.44
CA PRO A 4 14.21 14.89 -4.55
C PRO A 4 12.74 14.56 -4.26
N THR A 5 11.87 14.85 -5.23
CA THR A 5 10.44 14.50 -5.16
C THR A 5 10.19 12.99 -5.22
N THR A 6 11.24 12.22 -5.47
CA THR A 6 11.19 10.79 -5.74
C THR A 6 12.47 10.16 -5.21
N LEU A 7 12.31 9.21 -4.30
CA LEU A 7 13.38 8.45 -3.68
C LEU A 7 13.31 7.02 -4.21
N ALA A 8 14.39 6.54 -4.82
CA ALA A 8 14.52 5.16 -5.28
C ALA A 8 15.40 4.37 -4.29
N PHE A 9 14.96 3.16 -3.95
CA PHE A 9 15.65 2.30 -2.99
C PHE A 9 15.24 0.85 -3.22
N ASN A 10 15.93 -0.09 -2.56
CA ASN A 10 15.58 -1.50 -2.59
C ASN A 10 15.09 -1.96 -1.22
N LEU A 11 14.13 -2.88 -1.21
CA LEU A 11 13.70 -3.60 -0.02
C LEU A 11 13.85 -5.11 -0.21
N PRO A 12 14.26 -5.86 0.82
CA PRO A 12 14.20 -7.31 0.79
C PRO A 12 12.75 -7.79 0.90
N SER A 13 12.33 -8.71 0.05
CA SER A 13 11.08 -9.43 0.22
C SER A 13 11.08 -10.22 1.53
N VAL A 14 9.96 -10.22 2.26
CA VAL A 14 9.85 -11.05 3.47
C VAL A 14 9.68 -12.54 3.16
N HIS A 15 9.50 -12.90 1.88
CA HIS A 15 9.40 -14.30 1.45
C HIS A 15 10.77 -14.99 1.44
N ASP A 16 11.77 -14.35 0.84
CA ASP A 16 13.07 -14.96 0.51
C ASP A 16 14.22 -13.95 0.36
N HIS A 17 14.07 -12.72 0.88
CA HIS A 17 15.06 -11.63 0.77
C HIS A 17 15.40 -11.19 -0.66
N CYS A 18 14.58 -11.58 -1.65
CA CYS A 18 14.67 -11.07 -3.01
C CYS A 18 14.58 -9.53 -2.99
N GLN A 19 15.52 -8.85 -3.65
CA GLN A 19 15.56 -7.38 -3.66
C GLN A 19 14.48 -6.83 -4.59
N LEU A 20 13.72 -5.86 -4.08
CA LEU A 20 12.59 -5.24 -4.74
C LEU A 20 12.89 -3.76 -5.00
N GLU A 21 12.88 -3.38 -6.27
CA GLU A 21 13.03 -1.98 -6.68
C GLU A 21 11.79 -1.20 -6.26
N CYS A 22 11.99 -0.19 -5.40
CA CYS A 22 10.95 0.62 -4.80
C CYS A 22 11.14 2.10 -5.12
N ARG A 23 10.03 2.84 -5.19
CA ARG A 23 9.99 4.27 -5.44
C ARG A 23 9.01 4.93 -4.48
N LEU A 24 9.50 5.87 -3.68
CA LEU A 24 8.70 6.70 -2.77
C LEU A 24 8.60 8.12 -3.35
N ARG A 25 7.38 8.61 -3.57
CA ARG A 25 7.10 9.95 -4.10
C ARG A 25 6.43 10.80 -3.02
N LEU A 26 6.89 12.03 -2.85
CA LEU A 26 6.35 12.95 -1.84
C LEU A 26 5.37 13.96 -2.46
N PRO A 27 4.22 14.22 -1.81
CA PRO A 27 3.27 15.23 -2.25
C PRO A 27 3.84 16.63 -2.08
N SER A 28 3.30 17.57 -2.84
CA SER A 28 3.71 18.96 -2.81
C SER A 28 3.44 19.66 -1.48
N SER A 29 2.38 19.26 -0.79
CA SER A 29 1.96 19.78 0.52
C SER A 29 3.00 19.53 1.61
N LEU A 30 3.62 18.34 1.64
CA LEU A 30 4.71 18.06 2.60
C LEU A 30 5.93 18.94 2.36
N ARG A 31 6.10 19.53 1.17
CA ARG A 31 7.22 20.43 0.87
C ARG A 31 7.00 21.86 1.33
N SER A 32 5.77 22.24 1.67
CA SER A 32 5.49 23.61 2.09
C SER A 32 6.11 23.86 3.46
N LYS A 33 6.86 24.96 3.60
CA LYS A 33 7.44 25.38 4.89
C LYS A 33 6.36 25.70 5.94
N ASP A 34 5.10 25.80 5.54
CA ASP A 34 3.94 25.96 6.41
C ASP A 34 3.43 24.62 7.00
N LEU A 35 4.34 23.77 7.46
CA LEU A 35 4.01 22.53 8.20
C LEU A 35 3.12 22.78 9.43
N GLY A 36 3.12 24.01 9.95
CA GLY A 36 2.31 24.44 11.10
C GLY A 36 0.78 24.37 10.87
N GLN A 37 0.30 24.41 9.63
CA GLN A 37 -1.14 24.24 9.32
C GLN A 37 -1.52 22.78 9.02
N HIS A 38 -0.56 21.90 8.72
CA HIS A 38 -0.79 20.49 8.38
C HIS A 38 -0.79 19.55 9.59
N SER A 39 -0.43 20.04 10.77
CA SER A 39 -0.43 19.28 12.03
C SER A 39 -1.80 18.68 12.40
N THR A 40 -2.89 19.19 11.82
CA THR A 40 -4.27 18.76 12.09
C THR A 40 -4.82 17.71 11.11
N LEU A 41 -4.19 17.48 9.94
CA LEU A 41 -4.80 16.69 8.85
C LEU A 41 -4.38 15.21 8.77
N GLY A 42 -3.47 14.78 9.67
CA GLY A 42 -2.89 13.43 9.68
C GLY A 42 -1.89 13.18 8.55
N ILE A 43 -1.05 12.15 8.70
CA ILE A 43 -0.10 11.71 7.68
C ILE A 43 -0.79 10.70 6.75
N ARG A 44 -0.69 10.93 5.44
CA ARG A 44 -1.38 10.12 4.43
C ARG A 44 -0.37 9.38 3.55
N GLY A 45 -0.59 8.09 3.32
CA GLY A 45 0.24 7.28 2.46
C GLY A 45 -0.55 6.31 1.58
N ALA A 46 0.04 5.88 0.47
CA ALA A 46 -0.55 4.93 -0.45
C ALA A 46 0.49 3.98 -1.03
N ILE A 47 0.09 2.73 -1.27
CA ILE A 47 0.88 1.73 -1.99
C ILE A 47 0.12 1.39 -3.26
N ILE A 48 0.76 1.50 -4.43
CA ILE A 48 0.15 1.13 -5.71
C ILE A 48 1.01 0.08 -6.40
N ALA A 49 0.52 -1.15 -6.42
CA ALA A 49 1.14 -2.28 -7.09
C ALA A 49 0.74 -2.36 -8.58
N HIS A 50 1.69 -2.76 -9.41
CA HIS A 50 1.56 -2.77 -10.86
C HIS A 50 0.91 -4.07 -11.40
N PRO A 51 0.55 -4.14 -12.71
CA PRO A 51 -0.10 -5.31 -13.29
C PRO A 51 0.90 -6.45 -13.55
N TYR A 52 0.49 -7.53 -14.19
CA TYR A 52 1.30 -8.75 -14.30
C TYR A 52 2.65 -8.52 -14.98
N ALA A 53 3.75 -8.78 -14.25
CA ALA A 53 5.12 -8.51 -14.70
C ALA A 53 5.49 -9.17 -16.05
N PRO A 54 5.17 -10.46 -16.31
CA PRO A 54 5.49 -11.10 -17.59
C PRO A 54 4.81 -10.48 -18.82
N LEU A 55 3.75 -9.68 -18.64
CA LEU A 55 3.09 -8.94 -19.71
C LEU A 55 3.56 -7.48 -19.81
N GLY A 56 4.74 -7.18 -19.24
CA GLY A 56 5.33 -5.84 -19.24
C GLY A 56 4.88 -4.94 -18.09
N GLY A 57 4.16 -5.49 -17.11
CA GLY A 57 3.77 -4.73 -15.91
C GLY A 57 4.97 -4.29 -15.09
N SER A 58 5.01 -3.02 -14.72
CA SER A 58 6.01 -2.44 -13.82
C SER A 58 5.41 -1.21 -13.13
N TYR A 59 6.08 -0.71 -12.10
CA TYR A 59 5.69 0.52 -11.43
C TYR A 59 5.72 1.80 -12.33
N ASP A 60 6.22 1.70 -13.57
CA ASP A 60 6.21 2.75 -14.60
C ASP A 60 5.02 2.60 -15.56
N ASP A 61 4.09 1.68 -15.28
CA ASP A 61 2.85 1.52 -16.02
C ASP A 61 2.01 2.81 -15.97
N ALA A 62 1.43 3.20 -17.10
CA ALA A 62 0.66 4.43 -17.23
C ALA A 62 -0.54 4.50 -16.26
N VAL A 63 -1.16 3.35 -15.96
CA VAL A 63 -2.24 3.25 -14.98
C VAL A 63 -1.71 3.54 -13.58
N VAL A 64 -0.57 2.94 -13.23
CA VAL A 64 0.10 3.19 -11.94
C VAL A 64 0.49 4.66 -11.79
N ASP A 65 1.03 5.28 -12.84
CA ASP A 65 1.44 6.69 -12.80
C ASP A 65 0.24 7.63 -12.65
N PHE A 66 -0.86 7.44 -13.38
CA PHE A 66 -2.01 8.32 -13.23
C PHE A 66 -2.64 8.23 -11.84
N LEU A 67 -2.76 7.01 -11.29
CA LEU A 67 -3.28 6.81 -9.93
C LEU A 67 -2.37 7.47 -8.90
N SER A 68 -1.05 7.28 -9.04
CA SER A 68 -0.04 7.89 -8.17
C SER A 68 -0.10 9.40 -8.23
N SER A 69 -0.29 9.98 -9.42
CA SER A 69 -0.41 11.42 -9.62
C SER A 69 -1.62 12.01 -8.91
N GLU A 70 -2.78 11.36 -8.97
CA GLU A 70 -3.98 11.80 -8.24
C GLU A 70 -3.80 11.71 -6.72
N LEU A 71 -3.19 10.63 -6.24
CA LEU A 71 -2.90 10.46 -4.82
C LEU A 71 -1.90 11.50 -4.30
N LEU A 72 -0.85 11.80 -5.06
CA LEU A 72 0.11 12.86 -4.74
C LEU A 72 -0.54 14.25 -4.69
N GLN A 73 -1.45 14.54 -5.63
CA GLN A 73 -2.24 15.78 -5.63
C GLN A 73 -3.18 15.87 -4.42
N ALA A 74 -3.72 14.74 -3.96
CA ALA A 74 -4.53 14.64 -2.76
C ALA A 74 -3.71 14.60 -1.45
N GLY A 75 -2.39 14.78 -1.51
CA GLY A 75 -1.53 14.89 -0.34
C GLY A 75 -1.02 13.56 0.23
N TYR A 76 -1.12 12.46 -0.52
CA TYR A 76 -0.59 11.16 -0.10
C TYR A 76 0.90 11.04 -0.45
N VAL A 77 1.68 10.48 0.46
CA VAL A 77 2.98 9.89 0.14
C VAL A 77 2.76 8.57 -0.60
N VAL A 78 3.24 8.45 -1.83
CA VAL A 78 2.94 7.29 -2.66
C VAL A 78 4.18 6.42 -2.85
N THR A 79 4.06 5.13 -2.49
CA THR A 79 5.06 4.12 -2.79
C THR A 79 4.57 3.23 -3.91
N THR A 80 5.40 3.11 -4.94
CA THR A 80 5.27 2.09 -5.98
C THR A 80 6.49 1.19 -5.94
N PHE A 81 6.36 -0.05 -6.41
CA PHE A 81 7.44 -1.01 -6.37
C PHE A 81 7.27 -2.02 -7.49
N ASN A 82 8.37 -2.59 -7.96
CA ASN A 82 8.37 -3.71 -8.86
C ASN A 82 8.29 -5.02 -8.07
N PHE A 83 7.27 -5.84 -8.35
CA PHE A 83 7.26 -7.24 -7.90
C PHE A 83 8.49 -7.98 -8.44
N ARG A 84 8.84 -9.09 -7.81
CA ARG A 84 9.87 -10.00 -8.33
C ARG A 84 9.68 -10.30 -9.83
N GLY A 85 10.77 -10.21 -10.59
CA GLY A 85 10.78 -10.42 -12.03
C GLY A 85 10.26 -9.26 -12.89
N ALA A 86 9.95 -8.09 -12.31
CA ALA A 86 9.71 -6.84 -13.03
C ALA A 86 10.86 -5.83 -12.83
N GLY A 87 11.14 -5.02 -13.85
CA GLY A 87 12.11 -3.92 -13.76
C GLY A 87 13.47 -4.38 -13.22
N GLY A 88 14.00 -3.66 -12.23
CA GLY A 88 15.23 -4.01 -11.52
C GLY A 88 15.06 -5.01 -10.37
N SER A 89 13.84 -5.45 -10.06
CA SER A 89 13.60 -6.42 -8.98
C SER A 89 14.13 -7.79 -9.33
N GLY A 90 14.72 -8.46 -8.34
CA GLY A 90 15.26 -9.80 -8.49
C GLY A 90 14.19 -10.88 -8.69
N GLY A 91 14.62 -12.13 -8.72
CA GLY A 91 13.72 -13.29 -8.73
C GLY A 91 12.94 -13.44 -10.03
N ARG A 92 11.81 -14.18 -9.96
CA ARG A 92 10.92 -14.45 -11.09
C ARG A 92 9.49 -14.47 -10.60
N THR A 93 8.56 -14.05 -11.47
CA THR A 93 7.14 -14.13 -11.20
C THR A 93 6.70 -15.58 -10.99
N SER A 94 5.89 -15.79 -9.96
CA SER A 94 5.31 -17.07 -9.59
C SER A 94 3.90 -17.21 -10.17
N TRP A 95 3.47 -18.46 -10.30
CA TRP A 95 2.09 -18.78 -10.65
C TRP A 95 1.14 -18.77 -9.44
N THR A 96 1.68 -18.82 -8.22
CA THR A 96 0.89 -18.98 -6.99
C THR A 96 0.59 -17.67 -6.28
N GLY A 97 1.29 -16.59 -6.63
CA GLY A 97 1.19 -15.28 -5.98
C GLY A 97 1.72 -15.23 -4.54
N LYS A 98 2.15 -16.35 -3.93
CA LYS A 98 2.66 -16.34 -2.54
C LYS A 98 3.93 -15.49 -2.39
N PRO A 99 4.92 -15.63 -3.29
CA PRO A 99 6.12 -14.84 -3.21
C PRO A 99 5.85 -13.34 -3.49
N GLU A 100 4.95 -13.02 -4.43
CA GLU A 100 4.50 -11.65 -4.69
C GLU A 100 3.72 -11.04 -3.50
N LEU A 101 2.95 -11.86 -2.77
CA LEU A 101 2.33 -11.43 -1.51
C LEU A 101 3.40 -11.06 -0.48
N GLY A 102 4.47 -11.84 -0.36
CA GLY A 102 5.62 -11.50 0.48
C GLY A 102 6.32 -10.21 0.04
N ASP A 103 6.39 -9.95 -1.26
CA ASP A 103 6.91 -8.68 -1.79
C ASP A 103 6.04 -7.50 -1.35
N TYR A 104 4.71 -7.61 -1.48
CA TYR A 104 3.78 -6.59 -1.04
C TYR A 104 3.85 -6.37 0.48
N VAL A 105 3.93 -7.45 1.28
CA VAL A 105 4.06 -7.38 2.74
C VAL A 105 5.30 -6.61 3.16
N ALA A 106 6.42 -6.76 2.44
CA ALA A 106 7.64 -5.99 2.71
C ALA A 106 7.38 -4.47 2.57
N VAL A 107 6.75 -4.07 1.47
CA VAL A 107 6.43 -2.65 1.18
C VAL A 107 5.36 -2.12 2.13
N TYR A 108 4.39 -2.94 2.53
CA TYR A 108 3.38 -2.57 3.51
C TYR A 108 4.01 -2.31 4.89
N GLY A 109 4.88 -3.19 5.37
CA GLY A 109 5.62 -2.97 6.62
C GLY A 109 6.50 -1.73 6.57
N PHE A 110 7.20 -1.51 5.45
CA PHE A 110 7.98 -0.29 5.21
C PHE A 110 7.10 0.96 5.38
N MET A 111 5.96 1.03 4.71
CA MET A 111 5.07 2.19 4.76
C MET A 111 4.50 2.44 6.15
N LEU A 112 4.11 1.39 6.88
CA LEU A 112 3.63 1.54 8.26
C LEU A 112 4.71 2.16 9.15
N ARG A 113 5.96 1.67 9.08
CA ARG A 113 7.07 2.20 9.89
C ARG A 113 7.46 3.62 9.45
N TYR A 114 7.50 3.88 8.15
CA TYR A 114 7.85 5.18 7.58
C TYR A 114 6.83 6.26 7.98
N LEU A 115 5.53 6.02 7.77
CA LEU A 115 4.48 6.99 8.09
C LEU A 115 4.36 7.21 9.61
N HIS A 116 4.54 6.17 10.41
CA HIS A 116 4.55 6.30 11.86
C HIS A 116 5.69 7.20 12.34
N HIS A 117 6.91 7.01 11.80
CA HIS A 117 8.05 7.86 12.15
C HIS A 117 7.83 9.32 11.78
N LEU A 118 7.33 9.56 10.56
CA LEU A 118 6.96 10.91 10.14
C LEU A 118 5.90 11.53 11.05
N HIS A 119 4.85 10.78 11.39
CA HIS A 119 3.78 11.27 12.25
C HIS A 119 4.30 11.64 13.63
N THR A 120 5.06 10.75 14.28
CA THR A 120 5.59 10.99 15.62
C THR A 120 6.58 12.15 15.62
N ALA A 121 7.43 12.26 14.60
CA ALA A 121 8.32 13.40 14.47
C ALA A 121 7.54 14.70 14.25
N LEU A 122 6.53 14.74 13.39
CA LEU A 122 5.83 15.99 13.05
C LEU A 122 4.75 16.41 14.06
N SER A 123 4.39 15.54 15.01
CA SER A 123 3.40 15.85 16.04
C SER A 123 3.98 16.79 17.11
N VAL A 124 3.34 17.95 17.30
CA VAL A 124 3.82 19.01 18.21
C VAL A 124 3.24 18.90 19.62
N GLU A 125 2.10 18.22 19.84
CA GLU A 125 1.41 18.16 21.14
C GLU A 125 0.88 16.74 21.48
N PRO A 126 1.15 16.17 22.68
CA PRO A 126 0.73 14.82 23.05
C PRO A 126 -0.77 14.64 23.32
N THR A 127 -1.56 15.72 23.44
CA THR A 127 -2.80 15.72 24.24
C THR A 127 -4.12 15.71 23.46
N THR A 128 -4.13 15.89 22.14
CA THR A 128 -5.37 15.82 21.34
C THR A 128 -5.37 14.60 20.42
N ARG A 129 -5.45 13.40 21.01
CA ARG A 129 -5.57 12.13 20.26
C ARG A 129 -7.03 11.69 20.16
N LEU A 130 -7.69 12.11 19.08
CA LEU A 130 -8.93 11.49 18.59
C LEU A 130 -8.70 11.10 17.13
N GLY A 131 -8.68 9.80 16.85
CA GLY A 131 -8.82 9.10 15.56
C GLY A 131 -8.21 9.69 14.27
N GLY A 132 -7.47 8.88 13.52
CA GLY A 132 -7.10 9.18 12.12
C GLY A 132 -5.76 9.91 11.93
N ALA A 133 -4.77 9.62 12.76
CA ALA A 133 -3.42 10.21 12.64
C ALA A 133 -2.67 9.76 11.38
N ILE A 134 -2.91 8.52 10.93
CA ILE A 134 -2.32 7.93 9.74
C ILE A 134 -3.43 7.34 8.88
N HIS A 135 -3.49 7.71 7.61
CA HIS A 135 -4.36 7.06 6.63
C HIS A 135 -3.50 6.38 5.55
N LEU A 136 -3.66 5.07 5.38
CA LEU A 136 -2.92 4.28 4.39
C LEU A 136 -3.87 3.62 3.39
N ILE A 137 -3.67 3.90 2.11
CA ILE A 137 -4.36 3.23 1.00
C ILE A 137 -3.51 2.05 0.51
N ILE A 138 -4.08 0.85 0.56
CA ILE A 138 -3.53 -0.36 -0.02
C ILE A 138 -4.16 -0.54 -1.40
N GLY A 139 -3.37 -0.43 -2.46
CA GLY A 139 -3.90 -0.47 -3.82
C GLY A 139 -3.06 -1.26 -4.81
N GLY A 140 -3.69 -1.50 -5.95
CA GLY A 140 -3.03 -2.12 -7.08
C GLY A 140 -3.91 -2.17 -8.32
N TYR A 141 -3.26 -2.43 -9.45
CA TYR A 141 -3.88 -2.55 -10.76
C TYR A 141 -3.77 -3.99 -11.28
N SER A 142 -4.86 -4.58 -11.77
CA SER A 142 -4.92 -5.93 -12.35
C SER A 142 -4.35 -6.96 -11.38
N PHE A 143 -3.28 -7.69 -11.74
CA PHE A 143 -2.58 -8.60 -10.84
C PHE A 143 -2.18 -7.94 -9.50
N GLY A 144 -1.73 -6.69 -9.51
CA GLY A 144 -1.43 -5.95 -8.29
C GLY A 144 -2.66 -5.74 -7.38
N SER A 145 -3.85 -5.56 -7.96
CA SER A 145 -5.10 -5.47 -7.19
C SER A 145 -5.48 -6.80 -6.54
N LEU A 146 -5.19 -7.91 -7.23
CA LEU A 146 -5.40 -9.25 -6.69
C LEU A 146 -4.51 -9.46 -5.47
N ILE A 147 -3.21 -9.17 -5.56
CA ILE A 147 -2.29 -9.28 -4.41
C ILE A 147 -2.70 -8.32 -3.29
N ALA A 148 -3.03 -7.06 -3.61
CA ALA A 148 -3.47 -6.06 -2.64
C ALA A 148 -4.71 -6.51 -1.82
N SER A 149 -5.66 -7.22 -2.45
CA SER A 149 -6.84 -7.74 -1.75
C SER A 149 -6.55 -8.91 -0.80
N HIS A 150 -5.36 -9.51 -0.87
CA HIS A 150 -4.94 -10.66 -0.05
C HIS A 150 -3.88 -10.32 0.99
N VAL A 151 -3.48 -9.04 1.12
CA VAL A 151 -2.50 -8.65 2.13
C VAL A 151 -3.04 -8.91 3.55
N PRO A 152 -2.18 -9.25 4.52
CA PRO A 152 -2.61 -9.41 5.90
C PRO A 152 -3.31 -8.16 6.45
N THR A 153 -4.19 -8.36 7.43
CA THR A 153 -4.87 -7.26 8.12
C THR A 153 -3.87 -6.35 8.86
N LEU A 154 -4.29 -5.14 9.21
CA LEU A 154 -3.46 -4.20 9.97
C LEU A 154 -2.91 -4.86 11.25
N ASP A 155 -3.75 -5.54 12.04
CA ASP A 155 -3.34 -6.22 13.27
C ASP A 155 -2.17 -7.18 13.04
N VAL A 156 -2.26 -8.03 12.02
CA VAL A 156 -1.21 -8.99 11.68
C VAL A 156 0.07 -8.27 11.25
N MET A 157 -0.05 -7.19 10.47
CA MET A 157 1.10 -6.38 10.06
C MET A 157 1.75 -5.67 11.24
N LEU A 158 0.96 -5.12 12.17
CA LEU A 158 1.45 -4.47 13.36
C LEU A 158 2.18 -5.46 14.25
N ASP A 159 1.62 -6.65 14.49
CA ASP A 159 2.28 -7.70 15.27
C ASP A 159 3.61 -8.12 14.62
N LEU A 160 3.60 -8.31 13.31
CA LEU A 160 4.77 -8.74 12.55
C LEU A 160 5.91 -7.74 12.60
N PHE A 161 5.61 -6.45 12.43
CA PHE A 161 6.61 -5.37 12.39
C PHE A 161 6.86 -4.71 13.75
N SER A 162 6.15 -5.12 14.82
CA SER A 162 6.46 -4.74 16.22
C SER A 162 7.41 -5.71 16.91
N GLY A 163 7.38 -7.01 16.54
CA GLY A 163 8.14 -8.08 17.20
C GLY A 163 9.63 -8.20 16.81
N ALA A 164 10.10 -7.39 15.87
CA ALA A 164 11.40 -7.55 15.21
C ALA A 164 12.64 -7.43 16.14
N ARG A 165 12.46 -6.90 17.36
CA ARG A 165 13.50 -6.81 18.40
C ARG A 165 13.57 -8.00 19.37
N ARG A 166 12.60 -8.92 19.39
CA ARG A 166 12.52 -10.00 20.40
C ARG A 166 13.20 -11.31 20.00
N SER A 167 13.85 -11.38 18.84
CA SER A 167 14.50 -12.59 18.35
C SER A 167 16.01 -12.39 18.30
N GLU A 168 16.76 -13.19 19.06
CA GLU A 168 18.24 -13.26 19.05
C GLU A 168 18.81 -13.76 17.70
N THR A 169 17.96 -14.03 16.71
CA THR A 169 18.37 -14.43 15.36
C THR A 169 18.83 -13.21 14.55
N PRO A 170 20.06 -13.19 14.04
CA PRO A 170 20.56 -12.13 13.18
C PRO A 170 19.78 -12.06 11.86
N TRP A 171 19.50 -10.83 11.41
CA TRP A 171 19.17 -10.47 10.02
C TRP A 171 17.90 -11.10 9.43
N THR A 172 16.73 -10.67 9.92
CA THR A 172 15.45 -10.92 9.23
C THR A 172 15.10 -9.74 8.33
N ALA A 173 14.49 -10.00 7.17
CA ALA A 173 14.07 -8.97 6.21
C ALA A 173 13.26 -7.85 6.88
N ILE A 174 12.47 -8.18 7.92
CA ILE A 174 11.68 -7.22 8.71
C ILE A 174 12.55 -6.13 9.35
N ASN A 175 13.71 -6.49 9.91
CA ASN A 175 14.61 -5.52 10.53
C ASN A 175 15.20 -4.58 9.48
N GLU A 176 15.68 -5.13 8.36
CA GLU A 176 16.19 -4.32 7.25
C GLU A 176 15.12 -3.36 6.69
N ILE A 177 13.89 -3.84 6.53
CA ILE A 177 12.75 -3.01 6.12
C ILE A 177 12.52 -1.89 7.13
N GLY A 178 12.53 -2.22 8.42
CA GLY A 178 12.39 -1.26 9.50
C GLY A 178 13.51 -0.20 9.48
N ASP A 179 14.75 -0.61 9.23
CA ASP A 179 15.94 0.25 9.17
C ASP A 179 15.91 1.17 7.95
N ALA A 180 15.51 0.63 6.79
CA ALA A 180 15.29 1.39 5.57
C ALA A 180 14.21 2.46 5.78
N ALA A 181 13.08 2.09 6.41
CA ALA A 181 12.01 3.03 6.73
C ALA A 181 12.49 4.19 7.61
N ARG A 182 13.34 3.92 8.62
CA ARG A 182 13.90 4.99 9.46
C ARG A 182 14.82 5.89 8.68
N THR A 183 15.75 5.30 7.95
CA THR A 183 16.79 6.02 7.22
C THR A 183 16.16 7.00 6.24
N ILE A 184 15.17 6.53 5.47
CA ILE A 184 14.46 7.35 4.48
C ILE A 184 13.57 8.40 5.15
N ALA A 185 12.92 8.07 6.27
CA ALA A 185 12.10 9.02 7.01
C ALA A 185 12.94 10.12 7.68
N ASP A 186 14.08 9.79 8.29
CA ASP A 186 15.02 10.75 8.86
C ASP A 186 15.59 11.67 7.78
N GLU A 187 15.91 11.12 6.60
CA GLU A 187 16.31 11.92 5.46
C GLU A 187 15.21 12.92 5.08
N CYS A 188 13.98 12.44 4.88
CA CYS A 188 12.84 13.30 4.60
C CYS A 188 12.68 14.40 5.66
N LEU A 189 12.68 14.06 6.95
CA LEU A 189 12.51 15.01 8.05
C LEU A 189 13.62 16.07 8.11
N ARG A 190 14.88 15.72 7.82
CA ARG A 190 16.00 16.69 7.74
C ARG A 190 15.77 17.75 6.67
N HIS A 191 15.02 17.42 5.62
CA HIS A 191 14.66 18.37 4.57
C HIS A 191 13.39 19.16 4.87
N LEU A 192 12.44 18.54 5.59
CA LEU A 192 11.19 19.18 5.99
C LEU A 192 11.38 20.21 7.11
N ARG A 193 12.24 19.92 8.08
CA ARG A 193 12.60 20.85 9.16
C ARG A 193 13.75 21.72 8.70
N SER A 194 13.69 23.03 8.91
CA SER A 194 14.87 23.89 8.73
C SER A 194 16.01 23.32 9.58
N ALA A 195 17.22 23.21 8.99
CA ALA A 195 18.39 22.50 9.51
C ALA A 195 18.90 22.90 10.92
N GLN A 196 18.17 23.73 11.68
CA GLN A 196 18.57 24.28 12.98
C GLN A 196 17.83 23.70 14.20
N GLU A 197 16.83 22.82 14.03
CA GLU A 197 16.09 22.23 15.17
C GLU A 197 15.94 20.71 15.04
N LEU A 198 17.01 19.96 15.29
CA LEU A 198 16.90 18.55 15.66
C LEU A 198 17.12 18.40 17.17
N PRO A 199 16.11 17.97 17.94
CA PRO A 199 16.35 17.36 19.24
C PRO A 199 17.24 16.14 19.03
N THR A 200 18.34 16.07 19.76
CA THR A 200 19.42 15.07 19.62
C THR A 200 19.04 13.64 20.03
N ASP A 201 17.77 13.34 20.26
CA ASP A 201 17.36 12.03 20.78
C ASP A 201 16.07 11.50 20.11
N HIS A 202 16.20 11.00 18.88
CA HIS A 202 15.12 10.32 18.14
C HIS A 202 15.15 8.79 18.30
N ARG A 203 16.00 8.26 19.20
CA ARG A 203 16.13 6.80 19.39
C ARG A 203 14.87 6.16 20.00
N ASP A 204 14.06 6.93 20.71
CA ASP A 204 12.87 6.43 21.44
C ASP A 204 11.57 6.35 20.61
N VAL A 205 11.51 6.92 19.40
CA VAL A 205 10.26 6.94 18.60
C VAL A 205 9.93 5.57 18.02
N PHE A 206 10.94 4.82 17.56
CA PHE A 206 10.74 3.50 16.96
C PHE A 206 10.44 2.38 17.96
N ASP A 207 10.62 2.68 19.25
CA ASP A 207 10.31 1.82 20.38
C ASP A 207 8.89 2.02 20.89
N GLN A 208 8.18 3.05 20.39
CA GLN A 208 6.75 3.18 20.63
C GLN A 208 5.97 2.15 19.80
N PRO A 209 4.95 1.50 20.40
CA PRO A 209 4.09 0.58 19.67
C PRO A 209 3.39 1.33 18.53
N LEU A 210 3.37 0.72 17.35
CA LEU A 210 2.62 1.24 16.22
C LEU A 210 1.16 1.48 16.65
N PRO A 211 0.61 2.69 16.46
CA PRO A 211 -0.66 3.05 17.06
C PRO A 211 -1.79 2.43 16.24
N HIS A 212 -2.24 1.26 16.68
CA HIS A 212 -3.37 0.53 16.11
C HIS A 212 -4.61 1.43 15.98
N ALA A 213 -4.99 2.13 17.05
CA ALA A 213 -6.15 3.02 17.09
C ALA A 213 -6.00 4.30 16.25
N ALA A 214 -4.81 4.61 15.73
CA ALA A 214 -4.54 5.85 15.00
C ALA A 214 -4.31 5.63 13.49
N THR A 215 -4.31 4.38 13.02
CA THR A 215 -4.07 4.03 11.61
C THR A 215 -5.36 3.56 10.94
N GLN A 216 -5.81 4.29 9.92
CA GLN A 216 -6.94 3.92 9.07
C GLN A 216 -6.45 3.28 7.77
N ILE A 217 -7.05 2.15 7.39
CA ILE A 217 -6.80 1.48 6.11
C ILE A 217 -7.94 1.72 5.13
N SER A 218 -7.61 1.88 3.85
CA SER A 218 -8.56 1.85 2.74
C SER A 218 -7.98 1.08 1.56
N TYR A 219 -8.84 0.60 0.67
CA TYR A 219 -8.42 -0.16 -0.51
C TYR A 219 -8.74 0.55 -1.82
N LEU A 220 -7.81 0.48 -2.77
CA LEU A 220 -7.98 0.96 -4.14
C LEU A 220 -7.66 -0.15 -5.13
N LEU A 221 -8.70 -0.72 -5.73
CA LEU A 221 -8.58 -1.83 -6.68
C LEU A 221 -8.91 -1.33 -8.09
N VAL A 222 -7.97 -1.48 -9.03
CA VAL A 222 -8.19 -1.07 -10.42
C VAL A 222 -8.16 -2.29 -11.32
N SER A 223 -9.20 -2.49 -12.12
CA SER A 223 -9.44 -3.68 -12.94
C SER A 223 -9.25 -5.00 -12.15
N PRO A 224 -10.01 -5.22 -11.06
CA PRO A 224 -9.82 -6.38 -10.22
C PRO A 224 -10.07 -7.70 -10.97
N LEU A 225 -9.17 -8.65 -10.75
CA LEU A 225 -9.26 -9.99 -11.33
C LEU A 225 -10.13 -10.88 -10.43
N LEU A 226 -11.36 -11.15 -10.88
CA LEU A 226 -12.29 -12.00 -10.13
C LEU A 226 -12.19 -13.48 -10.56
N PRO A 227 -12.41 -14.43 -9.64
CA PRO A 227 -12.52 -15.86 -9.94
C PRO A 227 -13.50 -16.21 -11.09
N PRO A 228 -13.29 -17.34 -11.83
CA PRO A 228 -12.30 -18.40 -11.62
C PRO A 228 -11.31 -18.50 -12.80
N VAL A 229 -10.08 -17.97 -12.65
CA VAL A 229 -9.00 -18.19 -13.63
C VAL A 229 -8.32 -19.50 -13.24
N SER A 230 -8.77 -20.61 -13.84
CA SER A 230 -8.93 -21.97 -13.29
C SER A 230 -7.76 -22.72 -12.61
N GLN A 231 -6.62 -22.10 -12.30
CA GLN A 231 -5.59 -22.71 -11.45
C GLN A 231 -4.86 -21.74 -10.51
N LEU A 232 -5.04 -20.41 -10.65
CA LEU A 232 -4.39 -19.48 -9.72
C LEU A 232 -4.99 -19.64 -8.31
N LEU A 233 -6.31 -19.57 -8.19
CA LEU A 233 -7.01 -19.26 -6.93
C LEU A 233 -7.02 -20.36 -5.86
N THR A 234 -6.93 -21.65 -6.21
CA THR A 234 -6.95 -22.72 -5.21
C THR A 234 -5.74 -22.65 -4.28
N ALA A 235 -4.64 -22.01 -4.71
CA ALA A 235 -3.48 -21.73 -3.87
C ALA A 235 -3.62 -20.46 -3.00
N PHE A 236 -4.55 -19.55 -3.32
CA PHE A 236 -4.68 -18.24 -2.64
C PHE A 236 -5.48 -18.32 -1.34
N SER A 237 -6.49 -19.18 -1.24
CA SER A 237 -7.21 -19.43 0.03
C SER A 237 -6.32 -20.07 1.11
N ALA A 238 -5.15 -20.59 0.74
CA ALA A 238 -4.14 -21.18 1.63
C ALA A 238 -2.91 -20.27 1.81
N LEU A 239 -3.03 -18.97 1.53
CA LEU A 239 -2.00 -17.97 1.79
C LEU A 239 -1.96 -17.61 3.28
N SER A 240 -1.57 -18.56 4.13
CA SER A 240 -0.90 -18.21 5.37
C SER A 240 0.52 -17.80 5.00
N VAL A 241 0.91 -16.57 5.30
CA VAL A 241 2.32 -16.16 5.20
C VAL A 241 3.11 -16.95 6.25
N THR A 242 3.80 -18.00 5.82
CA THR A 242 4.75 -18.73 6.67
C THR A 242 6.03 -17.93 6.72
N LEU A 243 6.18 -17.05 7.72
CA LEU A 243 7.40 -16.27 7.88
C LEU A 243 8.43 -17.01 8.74
N GLY A 244 9.58 -17.34 8.14
CA GLY A 244 10.81 -17.67 8.88
C GLY A 244 10.70 -18.79 9.93
N GLY A 245 9.99 -19.89 9.64
CA GLY A 245 9.96 -21.08 10.51
C GLY A 245 9.26 -20.90 11.86
N ARG A 246 8.66 -19.74 12.13
CA ARG A 246 7.78 -19.52 13.28
C ARG A 246 6.35 -19.64 12.79
N THR A 247 5.72 -20.78 13.05
CA THR A 247 4.26 -20.79 13.12
C THR A 247 3.90 -19.81 14.24
N SER A 248 3.10 -18.79 13.93
CA SER A 248 2.40 -18.08 14.99
C SER A 248 1.63 -19.14 15.77
N THR A 249 2.10 -19.48 16.96
CA THR A 249 1.30 -20.17 17.96
C THR A 249 0.09 -19.26 18.17
N GLU A 250 -1.08 -19.71 17.71
CA GLU A 250 -2.30 -18.93 17.40
C GLU A 250 -2.36 -18.39 15.97
N GLY A 251 -2.61 -19.30 15.02
CA GLY A 251 -2.97 -18.96 13.64
C GLY A 251 -4.30 -18.20 13.60
N ARG A 252 -4.25 -16.87 13.60
CA ARG A 252 -5.35 -16.06 13.05
C ARG A 252 -5.30 -16.21 11.53
N PRO A 253 -6.31 -16.82 10.88
CA PRO A 253 -6.32 -16.90 9.42
C PRO A 253 -6.29 -15.48 8.84
N ALA A 254 -5.54 -15.29 7.74
CA ALA A 254 -5.76 -14.12 6.90
C ALA A 254 -7.27 -14.07 6.59
N GLY A 255 -7.93 -12.97 6.95
CA GLY A 255 -9.37 -12.81 6.68
C GLY A 255 -9.63 -13.07 5.20
N ARG A 256 -10.79 -13.62 4.85
CA ARG A 256 -11.11 -13.79 3.43
C ARG A 256 -11.09 -12.39 2.79
N PRO A 257 -10.55 -12.23 1.57
CA PRO A 257 -10.51 -10.93 0.90
C PRO A 257 -11.84 -10.18 0.92
N ILE A 258 -12.95 -10.93 0.79
CA ILE A 258 -14.30 -10.38 0.86
C ILE A 258 -14.60 -9.69 2.19
N ASP A 259 -14.26 -10.32 3.32
CA ASP A 259 -14.52 -9.81 4.67
C ASP A 259 -13.71 -8.53 4.92
N GLN A 260 -12.46 -8.51 4.45
CA GLN A 260 -11.56 -7.37 4.54
C GLN A 260 -12.08 -6.21 3.68
N LEU A 261 -12.32 -6.44 2.39
CA LEU A 261 -12.74 -5.38 1.47
C LEU A 261 -14.11 -4.78 1.84
N SER A 262 -15.02 -5.55 2.43
CA SER A 262 -16.29 -5.03 2.93
C SER A 262 -16.16 -4.31 4.26
N GLY A 263 -15.23 -4.73 5.13
CA GLY A 263 -15.00 -4.12 6.43
C GLY A 263 -14.25 -2.78 6.37
N PHE A 264 -13.59 -2.49 5.25
CA PHE A 264 -12.84 -1.24 5.04
C PHE A 264 -13.44 -0.40 3.92
N ARG A 265 -13.14 0.90 3.97
CA ARG A 265 -13.42 1.83 2.88
C ARG A 265 -12.68 1.39 1.62
N THR A 266 -13.42 1.02 0.58
CA THR A 266 -12.85 0.39 -0.62
C THR A 266 -13.42 1.02 -1.88
N LEU A 267 -12.55 1.41 -2.82
CA LEU A 267 -12.93 1.76 -4.19
C LEU A 267 -12.46 0.68 -5.16
N ALA A 268 -13.37 0.17 -5.99
CA ALA A 268 -13.04 -0.66 -7.13
C ALA A 268 -13.37 0.09 -8.43
N LEU A 269 -12.34 0.45 -9.21
CA LEU A 269 -12.50 1.02 -10.54
C LEU A 269 -12.42 -0.09 -11.58
N PHE A 270 -13.38 -0.17 -12.49
CA PHE A 270 -13.35 -1.15 -13.56
C PHE A 270 -14.04 -0.65 -14.83
N GLY A 271 -13.66 -1.21 -15.97
CA GLY A 271 -14.21 -0.83 -17.26
C GLY A 271 -15.36 -1.72 -17.73
N ASP A 272 -16.28 -1.15 -18.50
CA ASP A 272 -17.39 -1.89 -19.12
C ASP A 272 -16.95 -2.74 -20.33
N GLN A 273 -15.74 -2.51 -20.86
CA GLN A 273 -15.12 -3.23 -21.98
C GLN A 273 -13.90 -4.06 -21.53
N ASP A 274 -13.77 -4.39 -20.24
CA ASP A 274 -12.69 -5.21 -19.72
C ASP A 274 -12.77 -6.66 -20.26
N ALA A 275 -11.72 -7.07 -20.98
CA ALA A 275 -11.63 -8.37 -21.63
C ALA A 275 -11.11 -9.49 -20.70
N PHE A 276 -10.51 -9.16 -19.56
CA PHE A 276 -9.96 -10.13 -18.60
C PHE A 276 -11.01 -10.53 -17.57
N THR A 277 -11.69 -9.54 -16.98
CA THR A 277 -12.84 -9.78 -16.12
C THR A 277 -14.04 -9.04 -16.70
N SER A 278 -15.05 -9.78 -17.15
CA SER A 278 -16.19 -9.15 -17.81
C SER A 278 -16.95 -8.20 -16.89
N ALA A 279 -17.42 -7.08 -17.44
CA ALA A 279 -18.21 -6.08 -16.74
C ALA A 279 -19.40 -6.70 -15.98
N ARG A 280 -20.07 -7.70 -16.55
CA ARG A 280 -21.17 -8.43 -15.88
C ARG A 280 -20.71 -9.09 -14.57
N LYS A 281 -19.52 -9.69 -14.54
CA LYS A 281 -18.98 -10.29 -13.31
C LYS A 281 -18.62 -9.22 -12.27
N LEU A 282 -18.00 -8.14 -12.72
CA LEU A 282 -17.59 -7.02 -11.86
C LEU A 282 -18.79 -6.30 -11.25
N ARG A 283 -19.84 -6.03 -12.04
CA ARG A 283 -21.11 -5.46 -11.58
C ARG A 283 -21.74 -6.34 -10.50
N ARG A 284 -21.89 -7.64 -10.77
CA ARG A 284 -22.46 -8.59 -9.80
C ARG A 284 -21.63 -8.62 -8.51
N TRP A 285 -20.30 -8.72 -8.63
CA TRP A 285 -19.44 -8.69 -7.45
C TRP A 285 -19.57 -7.37 -6.67
N ALA A 286 -19.63 -6.23 -7.35
CA ALA A 286 -19.83 -4.94 -6.70
C ALA A 286 -21.20 -4.84 -5.99
N GLU A 287 -22.26 -5.36 -6.61
CA GLU A 287 -23.60 -5.49 -6.01
C GLU A 287 -23.55 -6.37 -4.76
N ASP A 288 -22.89 -7.54 -4.84
CA ASP A 288 -22.73 -8.45 -3.71
C ASP A 288 -21.97 -7.78 -2.55
N MET A 289 -20.88 -7.05 -2.84
CA MET A 289 -20.10 -6.29 -1.86
C MET A 289 -20.91 -5.17 -1.19
N ASN A 290 -21.77 -4.49 -1.95
CA ASN A 290 -22.65 -3.43 -1.43
C ASN A 290 -23.80 -3.98 -0.56
N CYS A 291 -24.21 -5.23 -0.80
CA CYS A 291 -25.25 -5.89 0.01
C CYS A 291 -24.73 -6.34 1.38
N ILE A 292 -23.42 -6.38 1.60
CA ILE A 292 -22.84 -6.73 2.90
C ILE A 292 -23.17 -5.62 3.92
N PRO A 293 -23.76 -5.95 5.09
CA PRO A 293 -24.08 -4.96 6.11
C PRO A 293 -22.86 -4.11 6.50
N GLN A 294 -23.05 -2.79 6.61
CA GLN A 294 -22.01 -1.81 6.97
C GLN A 294 -20.85 -1.69 5.98
N SER A 295 -20.97 -2.29 4.80
CA SER A 295 -19.96 -2.19 3.76
C SER A 295 -19.75 -0.74 3.32
N GLN A 296 -18.48 -0.32 3.28
CA GLN A 296 -18.05 0.96 2.71
C GLN A 296 -17.42 0.77 1.33
N PHE A 297 -17.76 -0.34 0.67
CA PHE A 297 -17.34 -0.65 -0.68
C PHE A 297 -18.04 0.27 -1.69
N ARG A 298 -17.32 0.71 -2.71
CA ARG A 298 -17.85 1.42 -3.87
C ARG A 298 -17.26 0.83 -5.15
N GLY A 299 -18.09 0.17 -5.93
CA GLY A 299 -17.77 -0.19 -7.32
C GLY A 299 -18.07 0.99 -8.24
N CYS A 300 -17.10 1.41 -9.05
CA CYS A 300 -17.27 2.46 -10.05
C CYS A 300 -16.89 1.90 -11.43
N GLU A 301 -17.91 1.77 -12.27
CA GLU A 301 -17.75 1.40 -13.66
C GLU A 301 -17.41 2.63 -14.51
N ILE A 302 -16.39 2.50 -15.34
CA ILE A 302 -15.95 3.55 -16.26
C ILE A 302 -16.33 3.16 -17.69
N GLN A 303 -17.25 3.93 -18.25
CA GLN A 303 -17.76 3.71 -19.60
C GLN A 303 -16.65 3.83 -20.66
N GLY A 304 -16.62 2.85 -21.56
CA GLY A 304 -15.65 2.73 -22.64
C GLY A 304 -14.26 2.24 -22.21
N ALA A 305 -14.05 1.95 -20.92
CA ALA A 305 -12.74 1.51 -20.45
C ALA A 305 -12.53 0.01 -20.70
N GLY A 306 -11.41 -0.30 -21.35
CA GLY A 306 -10.86 -1.64 -21.39
C GLY A 306 -9.97 -1.90 -20.17
N HIS A 307 -9.35 -3.09 -20.14
CA HIS A 307 -8.47 -3.47 -19.03
C HIS A 307 -7.22 -2.60 -18.90
N PHE A 308 -6.72 -2.06 -20.02
CA PHE A 308 -5.49 -1.26 -20.10
C PHE A 308 -5.72 0.25 -20.08
N TRP A 309 -6.97 0.71 -19.99
CA TRP A 309 -7.33 2.12 -19.83
C TRP A 309 -6.76 3.06 -20.92
N ARG A 310 -6.66 2.58 -22.17
CA ARG A 310 -6.05 3.33 -23.29
C ARG A 310 -7.08 4.10 -24.13
N GLU A 311 -8.36 3.82 -23.94
CA GLU A 311 -9.43 4.39 -24.76
C GLU A 311 -9.64 5.88 -24.47
N SER A 312 -10.15 6.62 -25.46
CA SER A 312 -10.24 8.07 -25.34
C SER A 312 -11.13 8.52 -24.17
N GLY A 313 -10.58 9.38 -23.32
CA GLY A 313 -11.25 9.98 -22.17
C GLY A 313 -11.48 9.05 -20.97
N VAL A 314 -11.07 7.78 -21.03
CA VAL A 314 -11.26 6.84 -19.90
C VAL A 314 -10.38 7.19 -18.72
N GLU A 315 -9.13 7.58 -18.96
CA GLU A 315 -8.22 8.05 -17.91
C GLU A 315 -8.80 9.26 -17.18
N THR A 316 -9.34 10.24 -17.91
CA THR A 316 -9.97 11.43 -17.31
C THR A 316 -11.16 11.06 -16.42
N ARG A 317 -12.01 10.13 -16.87
CA ARG A 317 -13.14 9.62 -16.06
C ARG A 317 -12.67 8.86 -14.82
N ALA A 318 -11.62 8.04 -14.96
CA ALA A 318 -11.02 7.29 -13.84
C ALA A 318 -10.42 8.22 -12.79
N ARG A 319 -9.68 9.25 -13.22
CA ARG A 319 -9.13 10.30 -12.36
C ARG A 319 -10.24 11.04 -11.60
N LEU A 320 -11.32 11.40 -12.27
CA LEU A 320 -12.47 12.04 -11.63
C LEU A 320 -13.10 11.15 -10.55
N ALA A 321 -13.38 9.88 -10.86
CA ALA A 321 -13.93 8.94 -9.90
C ALA A 321 -13.03 8.74 -8.68
N LEU A 322 -11.71 8.67 -8.88
CA LEU A 322 -10.74 8.59 -7.79
C LEU A 322 -10.74 9.87 -6.94
N ARG A 323 -10.74 11.06 -7.55
CA ARG A 323 -10.80 12.34 -6.81
C ARG A 323 -12.06 12.46 -5.95
N GLU A 324 -13.22 12.13 -6.51
CA GLU A 324 -14.48 12.13 -5.76
C GLU A 324 -14.41 11.19 -4.56
N TRP A 325 -13.87 9.99 -4.74
CA TRP A 325 -13.67 9.06 -3.64
C TRP A 325 -12.57 9.51 -2.66
N LEU A 326 -11.60 10.33 -3.03
CA LEU A 326 -10.63 10.85 -2.05
C LEU A 326 -11.22 11.99 -1.19
N GLN A 327 -12.30 12.63 -1.66
CA GLN A 327 -12.95 13.78 -1.01
C GLN A 327 -14.17 13.40 -0.15
N SER A 328 -14.79 12.25 -0.40
CA SER A 328 -15.96 11.75 0.35
C SER A 328 -15.58 11.13 1.69
#